data_AF-W7W8U7-F1
#
_entry.id   AF-W7W8U7-F1
#
_cell.length_a   1.000
_cell.length_b   1.000
_cell.length_c   1.000
_cell.angle_alpha   90.00
_cell.angle_beta   90.00
_cell.angle_gamma   90.00
#
_symmetry.space_group_name_H-M   'P 1'
#
loop_
_entity.id
_entity.type
_entity.pdbx_description
1 polymer ?
#
loop_
_entity_poly.entity_id
_entity_poly.type
_entity_poly.pdbx_seq_one_letter_code
_entity_poly.pdbx_strand_id
1 'polypeptide(L)' 'MRLQTGRLAVVIQQNPASLLTPKVKVFFSTKSNQRILPEEIDLGGPWCQDKVIACEPPDKWPFKDIDRLWAGEAARP' A
#
# COMPACT_ATOMS: atom_id res chain seq x y z
N MET A 1 -3.31 -0.02 4.14
CA MET A 1 -3.91 -1.31 3.75
C MET A 1 -2.89 -2.44 3.85
N ARG A 2 -3.34 -3.68 4.09
CA ARG A 2 -2.52 -4.89 4.15
C ARG A 2 -2.87 -5.85 3.02
N LEU A 3 -1.83 -6.34 2.36
CA LEU A 3 -1.91 -7.32 1.29
C LEU A 3 -1.73 -8.75 1.83
N GLN A 4 -2.26 -9.75 1.12
CA GLN A 4 -2.15 -11.17 1.49
C GLN A 4 -0.68 -11.62 1.62
N THR A 5 0.23 -10.98 0.87
CA THR A 5 1.67 -11.25 0.96
C THR A 5 2.29 -10.81 2.28
N GLY A 6 1.55 -10.10 3.14
CA GLY A 6 2.07 -9.48 4.36
C GLY A 6 2.79 -8.17 4.09
N ARG A 7 2.48 -7.51 2.97
CA ARG A 7 2.98 -6.17 2.66
C ARG A 7 1.94 -5.12 3.03
N LEU A 8 2.39 -3.97 3.51
CA LEU A 8 1.54 -2.80 3.68
C LEU A 8 1.66 -1.91 2.46
N ALA A 9 0.50 -1.41 2.04
CA ALA A 9 0.35 -0.57 0.88
C ALA A 9 -0.63 0.57 1.12
N VAL A 10 -0.44 1.64 0.35
CA VAL A 10 -1.36 2.78 0.25
C VAL A 10 -2.04 2.74 -1.10
N VAL A 11 -3.32 3.10 -1.19
CA VAL A 11 -3.99 3.20 -2.50
C VAL A 11 -3.53 4.48 -3.16
N ILE A 12 -2.98 4.34 -4.37
CA ILE A 12 -2.57 5.48 -5.20
C ILE A 12 -3.60 5.77 -6.30
N GLN A 13 -4.36 4.76 -6.72
CA GLN A 13 -5.40 4.93 -7.71
C GLN A 13 -6.54 3.94 -7.43
N GLN A 14 -7.75 4.47 -7.20
CA GLN A 14 -8.94 3.62 -7.12
C GLN A 14 -9.30 3.11 -8.51
N ASN A 15 -9.75 1.86 -8.59
CA ASN A 15 -10.23 1.27 -9.83
C ASN A 15 -11.75 1.41 -9.91
N PRO A 16 -12.30 2.20 -10.84
CA PRO A 16 -13.74 2.41 -10.97
C PRO A 16 -14.49 1.13 -11.38
N ALA A 17 -13.80 0.16 -11.97
CA ALA A 17 -14.38 -1.11 -12.37
C ALA A 17 -14.49 -2.12 -11.21
N SER A 18 -13.69 -1.96 -10.14
CA SER A 18 -13.71 -2.88 -8.99
C SER A 18 -13.00 -2.27 -7.78
N LEU A 19 -13.77 -2.09 -6.69
CA LEU A 19 -13.27 -1.56 -5.42
C LEU A 19 -12.23 -2.47 -4.73
N LEU A 20 -12.18 -3.74 -5.13
CA LEU A 20 -11.28 -4.74 -4.56
C LEU A 20 -9.94 -4.84 -5.31
N THR A 21 -9.80 -4.17 -6.46
CA THR A 21 -8.57 -4.20 -7.27
C THR A 21 -8.02 -2.80 -7.58
N PRO A 22 -7.75 -1.96 -6.55
CA PRO A 22 -7.08 -0.67 -6.75
C PRO A 22 -5.60 -0.85 -7.11
N LYS A 23 -4.99 0.19 -7.69
CA LYS A 23 -3.52 0.28 -7.71
C LYS A 23 -3.02 0.81 -6.39
N VAL A 24 -2.01 0.13 -5.86
CA VAL A 24 -1.46 0.40 -4.53
C VAL A 24 0.04 0.58 -4.62
N LYS A 25 0.61 1.37 -3.71
CA LYS A 25 2.05 1.51 -3.53
C LYS A 25 2.45 0.82 -2.23
N VAL A 26 3.18 -0.29 -2.33
CA VAL A 26 3.72 -1.01 -1.18
C VAL A 26 4.95 -0.29 -0.65
N PHE A 27 5.17 -0.30 0.65
CA PHE A 27 6.30 0.41 1.29
C PHE A 27 6.85 -0.29 2.54
N PHE A 28 6.16 -1.31 3.05
CA PHE A 28 6.58 -2.03 4.25
C PHE A 28 6.22 -3.51 4.17
N SER A 29 7.06 -4.37 4.73
CA SER A 29 6.82 -5.80 4.89
C SER A 29 6.58 -6.12 6.36
N THR A 30 5.37 -6.59 6.70
CA THR A 30 5.05 -7.06 8.06
C THR A 30 5.68 -8.42 8.36
N LYS A 31 6.08 -9.18 7.33
CA LYS A 31 6.79 -10.46 7.51
C LYS A 31 8.21 -10.26 8.03
N SER A 32 8.91 -9.26 7.48
CA SER A 32 10.30 -8.94 7.85
C SER A 32 10.38 -7.78 8.85
N ASN A 33 9.24 -7.15 9.17
CA ASN A 33 9.12 -5.94 9.98
C ASN A 33 10.07 -4.81 9.52
N GLN A 34 10.17 -4.63 8.20
CA GLN A 34 11.11 -3.71 7.56
C GLN A 34 10.45 -2.91 6.45
N ARG A 35 10.94 -1.67 6.25
CA ARG A 35 10.59 -0.88 5.07
C ARG A 35 11.18 -1.54 3.83
N ILE A 36 10.39 -1.56 2.77
CA ILE A 36 10.81 -2.04 1.46
C ILE A 36 10.83 -0.86 0.50
N LEU A 37 11.52 -1.04 -0.63
CA LEU A 37 11.48 -0.05 -1.70
C LEU A 37 10.02 0.17 -2.13
N PRO A 38 9.58 1.43 -2.23
CA PRO A 38 8.23 1.71 -2.68
C PRO A 38 7.99 1.17 -4.09
N GLU A 39 7.05 0.24 -4.23
CA GLU A 39 6.72 -0.41 -5.50
C GLU A 39 5.23 -0.24 -5.78
N GLU A 40 4.90 0.06 -7.04
CA GLU A 40 3.51 0.23 -7.47
C GLU A 40 2.99 -1.09 -8.01
N ILE A 41 1.92 -1.58 -7.40
CA ILE A 41 1.29 -2.85 -7.71
C ILE A 41 -0.13 -2.58 -8.17
N ASP A 42 -0.44 -3.05 -9.38
CA ASP A 42 -1.80 -3.10 -9.89
C ASP A 42 -2.47 -4.40 -9.45
N LEU A 43 -3.38 -4.33 -8.49
CA LEU A 43 -4.13 -5.51 -8.01
C LEU A 43 -5.18 -5.99 -9.02
N GLY A 44 -5.49 -5.20 -10.05
CA GLY A 44 -6.36 -5.58 -11.16
C GLY A 44 -5.61 -6.26 -12.31
N GLY A 45 -4.27 -6.31 -12.24
CA GLY A 45 -3.46 -6.92 -13.29
C GLY A 45 -3.68 -8.44 -13.37
N PRO A 46 -3.72 -9.02 -14.59
CA PRO A 46 -3.97 -10.46 -14.79
C PRO A 46 -2.90 -11.36 -14.16
N TRP A 47 -1.71 -10.83 -13.89
CA TRP A 47 -0.59 -11.53 -13.24
C TRP A 47 -0.45 -11.21 -11.75
N CYS A 48 -1.26 -10.28 -11.23
CA CYS A 48 -1.18 -9.88 -9.84
C CYS A 48 -1.97 -10.86 -8.98
N GLN A 49 -1.25 -11.73 -8.28
CA GLN A 49 -1.89 -12.64 -7.33
C GLN A 49 -2.22 -11.95 -6.02
N ASP A 50 -1.62 -10.80 -5.73
CA ASP A 50 -1.78 -10.10 -4.46
C ASP A 50 -3.20 -9.56 -4.28
N LYS A 51 -3.70 -9.61 -3.05
CA LYS A 51 -5.09 -9.25 -2.70
C LYS A 51 -5.10 -8.43 -1.43
N VAL A 52 -6.01 -7.45 -1.36
CA VAL A 52 -6.26 -6.72 -0.12
C VAL A 52 -6.96 -7.65 0.87
N ILE A 53 -6.31 -7.95 1.99
CA ILE A 53 -6.90 -8.76 3.06
C ILE A 53 -7.46 -7.90 4.20
N ALA A 54 -6.97 -6.66 4.32
CA ALA A 54 -7.48 -5.70 5.30
C ALA A 54 -7.19 -4.25 4.91
N CYS A 55 -8.18 -3.38 5.07
CA CYS A 55 -7.97 -1.93 5.04
C CYS A 55 -7.54 -1.44 6.41
N GLU A 56 -6.23 -1.53 6.69
CA GLU A 56 -5.69 -1.01 7.94
C GLU A 56 -5.62 0.53 7.91
N PRO A 57 -6.17 1.22 8.93
CA PRO A 57 -6.06 2.66 9.06
C PRO A 57 -4.61 3.06 9.39
N PRO A 58 -4.20 4.28 9.02
CA PRO A 58 -2.87 4.78 9.30
C PRO A 58 -2.55 4.78 10.81
N ASP A 59 -3.54 5.09 11.66
CA ASP A 59 -3.42 5.14 13.13
C ASP A 59 -3.07 3.78 13.76
N LYS A 60 -3.34 2.67 13.08
CA LYS A 60 -3.00 1.33 13.59
C LYS A 60 -1.51 1.05 13.58
N TRP A 61 -0.74 1.80 12.80
CA TRP A 61 0.69 1.57 12.64
C TRP A 61 1.50 2.77 13.15
N PRO A 62 2.59 2.55 13.91
CA PRO A 62 3.41 3.63 14.46
C PRO A 62 4.32 4.27 13.39
N PHE A 63 3.85 4.44 12.16
CA PHE A 63 4.59 5.07 11.08
C PHE A 63 4.29 6.57 11.08
N LYS A 64 5.13 7.37 11.75
CA LYS A 64 5.04 8.83 11.71
C LYS A 64 5.20 9.42 10.30
N ASP A 65 5.77 8.65 9.37
CA ASP A 65 6.00 9.07 7.98
C ASP A 65 4.95 8.50 6.99
N ILE A 66 3.87 7.88 7.47
CA ILE A 66 2.82 7.37 6.57
C ILE A 66 2.22 8.51 5.74
N ASP A 67 2.04 9.69 6.34
CA ASP A 67 1.58 10.89 5.65
C ASP A 67 2.51 11.28 4.50
N ARG A 68 3.83 11.08 4.65
CA ARG A 68 4.80 11.36 3.59
C ARG A 68 4.70 10.38 2.42
N LEU A 69 4.29 9.14 2.69
CA LEU A 69 4.05 8.12 1.66
C LEU A 69 2.72 8.36 0.92
N TRP A 70 1.72 8.91 1.61
CA TRP A 70 0.44 9.34 1.02
C TRP A 70 0.55 10.65 0.25
N ALA A 71 1.32 11.61 0.75
CA ALA A 71 1.42 12.97 0.22
C ALA A 71 2.27 13.07 -1.07
N GLY A 72 2.69 11.95 -1.66
CA GLY A 72 3.39 11.94 -2.95
C GLY A 72 4.54 12.93 -3.00
N GLU A 73 5.60 12.72 -2.21
CA GLU A 73 6.82 13.52 -2.31
C GLU A 73 6.71 15.03 -1.98
N ALA A 74 5.64 15.51 -1.34
CA ALA A 74 5.52 16.93 -0.93
C ALA A 74 6.03 17.23 0.49
N ALA A 75 7.11 16.57 0.93
CA ALA A 75 7.82 16.97 2.14
C ALA A 75 9.32 17.07 1.86
N ARG A 76 9.70 18.16 1.21
CA ARG A 76 10.98 18.81 1.44
C ARG A 76 10.69 20.15 2.14
N PRO A 77 11.45 20.49 3.20
CA PRO A 77 11.42 21.84 3.75
C PRO A 77 11.89 22.88 2.72
#